data_AF-B7PDK9-F1
#
_entry.id   AF-B7PDK9-F1
#
_cell.length_a   1.000
_cell.length_b   1.000
_cell.length_c   1.000
_cell.angle_alpha   90.00
_cell.angle_beta   90.00
_cell.angle_gamma   90.00
#
_symmetry.space_group_name_H-M   'P 1'
#
loop_
_entity.id
_entity.type
_entity.pdbx_description
1 polymer ?
#
loop_
_entity_poly.entity_id
_entity_poly.type
_entity_poly.pdbx_seq_one_letter_code
_entity_poly.pdbx_strand_id
1 'polypeptide(L)'
;MSCSDYVNAEANAVTTEVLDDGDILRLVGSVEGVAADDVDDDSEVTEAPVPTAGQVMDAIDLLRQFAGAHEGTEDALDALQAYEKSVRPLLTKRTQAKITEFFAGK
;
A
#
# COMPACT_ATOMS: atom_id res chain seq x y z
N MET A 1 -50.88 -16.21 7.84
CA MET A 1 -49.64 -16.37 7.06
C MET A 1 -49.01 -17.67 7.53
N SER A 2 -48.94 -18.69 6.67
CA SER A 2 -48.45 -20.03 7.03
C SER A 2 -47.03 -20.21 6.52
N CYS A 3 -46.19 -20.98 7.22
CA CYS A 3 -44.80 -21.25 6.81
C CYS A 3 -44.70 -21.89 5.41
N SER A 4 -45.80 -22.45 4.87
CA SER A 4 -45.90 -22.97 3.51
C SER A 4 -45.78 -21.91 2.42
N ASP A 5 -46.06 -20.64 2.72
CA ASP A 5 -45.98 -19.54 1.76
C ASP A 5 -44.52 -19.13 1.46
N TYR A 6 -43.57 -19.47 2.33
CA TYR A 6 -42.14 -19.15 2.18
C TYR A 6 -41.32 -20.23 1.46
N VAL A 7 -41.77 -21.48 1.47
CA VAL A 7 -40.99 -22.62 0.95
C VAL A 7 -40.98 -22.66 -0.58
N ASN A 8 -41.87 -21.93 -1.25
CA ASN A 8 -42.02 -21.96 -2.71
C ASN A 8 -41.59 -20.66 -3.42
N ALA A 9 -40.91 -19.75 -2.71
CA ALA A 9 -40.48 -18.46 -3.27
C ALA A 9 -39.35 -18.60 -4.32
N GLU A 10 -38.60 -19.71 -4.31
CA GLU A 10 -37.48 -19.92 -5.25
C GLU A 10 -37.83 -20.84 -6.42
N ALA A 11 -39.01 -21.47 -6.43
CA ALA A 11 -39.40 -22.43 -7.48
C ALA A 11 -39.64 -21.78 -8.86
N ASN A 12 -39.60 -20.45 -8.95
CA ASN A 12 -39.78 -19.71 -10.19
C ASN A 12 -38.70 -18.64 -10.41
N ALA A 13 -37.53 -18.78 -9.76
CA ALA A 13 -36.39 -17.91 -10.00
C ALA A 13 -35.78 -18.27 -11.37
N VAL A 14 -36.26 -17.61 -12.42
CA VAL A 14 -35.66 -17.71 -13.76
C VAL A 14 -34.46 -16.76 -13.81
N THR A 15 -33.26 -17.28 -13.57
CA THR A 15 -32.02 -16.53 -13.78
C THR A 15 -31.70 -16.52 -15.28
N THR A 16 -32.12 -15.47 -15.99
CA THR A 16 -31.96 -15.35 -17.45
C THR A 16 -30.71 -14.62 -17.92
N GLU A 17 -29.82 -14.18 -17.02
CA GLU A 17 -28.60 -13.48 -17.40
C GLU A 17 -27.36 -14.26 -16.96
N VAL A 18 -26.75 -14.97 -17.91
CA VAL A 18 -25.34 -15.33 -17.81
C VAL A 18 -24.59 -14.09 -18.31
N LEU A 19 -24.16 -13.23 -17.40
CA LEU A 19 -23.22 -12.16 -17.76
C LEU A 19 -21.93 -12.84 -18.22
N ASP A 20 -21.49 -12.56 -19.44
CA ASP A 20 -20.19 -13.03 -19.89
C ASP A 20 -19.07 -12.22 -19.22
N ASP A 21 -17.85 -12.76 -19.21
CA ASP A 21 -16.70 -12.10 -18.57
C ASP A 21 -16.46 -10.68 -19.11
N GLY A 22 -16.81 -10.42 -20.37
CA GLY A 22 -16.76 -9.10 -21.00
C GLY A 22 -17.81 -8.12 -20.47
N ASP A 23 -19.03 -8.58 -20.17
CA ASP A 23 -20.05 -7.76 -19.53
C ASP A 23 -19.65 -7.36 -18.10
N ILE A 24 -18.99 -8.28 -17.38
CA ILE A 24 -18.43 -8.01 -16.04
C ILE A 24 -17.33 -6.95 -16.12
N LEU A 25 -16.39 -7.09 -17.08
CA LEU A 25 -15.31 -6.11 -17.27
C LEU A 25 -15.84 -4.72 -17.65
N ARG A 26 -16.92 -4.67 -18.43
CA ARG A 26 -17.56 -3.41 -18.82
C ARG A 26 -18.28 -2.75 -17.65
N LEU A 27 -18.87 -3.53 -16.74
CA LEU A 27 -19.45 -3.02 -15.50
C LEU A 27 -18.36 -2.46 -14.56
N VAL A 28 -17.22 -3.15 -14.46
CA VAL A 28 -16.07 -2.72 -13.64
C VAL A 28 -15.39 -1.47 -14.23
N GLY A 29 -15.29 -1.37 -15.56
CA GLY A 29 -14.75 -0.20 -16.24
C GLY A 29 -15.67 1.01 -16.29
N SER A 30 -16.97 0.84 -16.01
CA SER A 30 -17.97 1.92 -16.05
C SER A 30 -18.17 2.62 -14.69
N VAL A 31 -17.29 2.41 -13.72
CA VAL A 31 -17.15 3.33 -12.58
C VAL A 31 -16.75 4.69 -13.16
N GLU A 32 -17.73 5.59 -13.21
CA GLU A 32 -17.56 7.00 -13.53
C GLU A 32 -16.54 7.61 -12.56
N GLY A 33 -15.30 7.70 -13.01
CA GLY A 33 -14.17 8.18 -12.21
C GLY A 33 -12.80 7.73 -12.69
N VAL A 34 -12.70 6.64 -13.46
CA VAL A 34 -11.43 6.31 -14.15
C VAL A 34 -11.47 6.97 -15.52
N ALA A 35 -11.06 8.23 -15.55
CA ALA A 35 -10.51 8.79 -16.77
C ALA A 35 -9.34 7.90 -17.18
N ALA A 36 -9.50 7.18 -18.29
CA ALA A 36 -8.38 6.68 -19.06
C ALA A 36 -7.60 7.92 -19.52
N ASP A 37 -6.69 8.38 -18.67
CA ASP A 37 -5.62 9.23 -19.14
C ASP A 37 -4.71 8.30 -19.93
N ASP A 38 -4.77 8.47 -21.24
CA ASP A 38 -3.81 7.93 -22.19
C ASP A 38 -2.49 8.62 -21.84
N VAL A 39 -1.77 8.08 -20.85
CA VAL A 39 -0.51 8.65 -20.37
C VAL A 39 0.50 8.40 -21.47
N ASP A 40 0.64 9.41 -22.31
CA ASP A 40 1.83 9.68 -23.11
C ASP A 40 3.07 9.41 -22.23
N ASP A 41 3.74 8.29 -22.51
CA ASP A 41 4.96 7.81 -21.84
C ASP A 41 6.16 8.68 -22.27
N ASP A 42 6.01 9.99 -22.11
CA ASP A 42 7.10 10.97 -22.14
C ASP A 42 7.02 11.83 -20.87
N SER A 43 6.60 11.21 -19.76
CA SER A 43 6.79 11.78 -18.44
C SER A 43 8.30 11.81 -18.19
N GLU A 44 8.93 12.95 -18.46
CA GLU A 44 10.21 13.33 -17.88
C GLU A 44 10.24 12.79 -16.45
N VAL A 45 11.03 11.75 -16.22
CA VAL A 45 11.25 11.21 -14.88
C VAL A 45 12.04 12.27 -14.15
N THR A 46 11.33 13.28 -13.63
CA THR A 46 11.87 14.21 -12.67
C THR A 46 12.22 13.35 -11.46
N GLU A 47 13.50 13.02 -11.30
CA GLU A 47 13.97 12.24 -10.16
C GLU A 47 13.42 12.87 -8.89
N ALA A 48 12.53 12.15 -8.20
CA ALA A 48 11.95 12.63 -6.97
C ALA A 48 13.10 12.90 -5.97
N PRO A 49 13.07 14.02 -5.25
CA PRO A 49 14.16 14.38 -4.36
C PRO A 49 14.38 13.29 -3.31
N VAL A 50 15.65 12.95 -3.05
CA VAL A 50 16.02 11.92 -2.09
C VAL A 50 15.49 12.30 -0.70
N PRO A 51 14.71 11.43 -0.04
CA PRO A 51 14.12 11.73 1.26
C PRO A 51 15.19 11.83 2.35
N THR A 52 14.99 12.77 3.26
CA THR A 52 15.82 12.94 4.45
C THR A 52 15.58 11.82 5.46
N ALA A 53 16.54 11.60 6.36
CA ALA A 53 16.41 10.59 7.40
C ALA A 53 15.16 10.75 8.29
N GLY A 54 14.75 11.99 8.58
CA GLY A 54 13.53 12.26 9.33
C GLY A 54 12.29 11.78 8.57
N GLN A 55 12.18 12.14 7.28
CA GLN A 55 11.07 11.74 6.43
C GLN A 55 10.93 10.22 6.31
N VAL A 56 12.05 9.50 6.26
CA VAL A 56 12.04 8.03 6.21
C VAL A 56 11.48 7.44 7.53
N MET A 57 11.90 7.96 8.68
CA MET A 57 11.40 7.48 9.98
C MET A 57 9.93 7.85 10.18
N ASP A 58 9.52 9.07 9.82
CA ASP A 58 8.13 9.52 9.90
C ASP A 58 7.19 8.63 9.05
N ALA A 59 7.63 8.24 7.85
CA ALA A 59 6.89 7.33 6.99
C ALA A 59 6.76 5.91 7.60
N ILE A 60 7.84 5.40 8.21
CA ILE A 60 7.81 4.10 8.92
C ILE A 60 6.82 4.14 10.09
N ASP A 61 6.81 5.23 10.86
CA ASP A 61 5.88 5.40 11.98
C ASP A 61 4.43 5.50 11.52
N LEU A 62 4.16 6.19 10.40
CA LEU A 62 2.85 6.24 9.78
C LEU A 62 2.37 4.85 9.32
N LEU A 63 3.23 4.08 8.66
CA LEU A 63 2.90 2.71 8.22
C LEU A 63 2.65 1.78 9.41
N ARG A 64 3.42 1.93 10.49
CA ARG A 64 3.24 1.19 11.74
C ARG A 64 1.92 1.53 12.42
N GLN A 65 1.55 2.80 12.46
CA GLN A 65 0.28 3.25 13.03
C GLN A 65 -0.90 2.70 12.23
N PHE A 66 -0.81 2.73 10.89
CA PHE A 66 -1.83 2.17 10.01
C PHE A 66 -1.98 0.66 10.25
N ALA A 67 -0.89 -0.10 10.16
CA ALA A 67 -0.92 -1.55 10.39
C ALA A 67 -1.45 -1.88 11.78
N GLY A 68 -0.99 -1.20 12.83
CA GLY A 68 -1.45 -1.43 14.20
C GLY A 68 -2.94 -1.14 14.45
N ALA A 69 -3.61 -0.42 13.54
CA ALA A 69 -5.05 -0.17 13.61
C ALA A 69 -5.90 -1.26 12.94
N HIS A 70 -5.29 -2.23 12.24
CA HIS A 70 -5.97 -3.27 11.48
C HIS A 70 -5.63 -4.66 12.02
N GLU A 71 -6.64 -5.55 12.05
CA GLU A 71 -6.42 -6.97 12.40
C GLU A 71 -5.75 -7.71 11.24
N GLY A 72 -4.91 -8.69 11.56
CA GLY A 72 -4.26 -9.56 10.55
C GLY A 72 -3.04 -8.94 9.84
N THR A 73 -2.49 -7.84 10.35
CA THR A 73 -1.31 -7.18 9.74
C THR A 73 0.02 -7.54 10.43
N GLU A 74 0.08 -8.69 11.10
CA GLU A 74 1.28 -9.14 11.83
C GLU A 74 2.50 -9.22 10.90
N ASP A 75 2.33 -9.83 9.72
CA ASP A 75 3.36 -9.91 8.68
C ASP A 75 3.85 -8.53 8.21
N ALA A 76 2.94 -7.55 8.16
CA ALA A 76 3.28 -6.19 7.75
C ALA A 76 4.11 -5.47 8.83
N LEU A 77 3.78 -5.68 10.11
CA LEU A 77 4.57 -5.14 11.23
C LEU A 77 5.96 -5.78 11.29
N ASP A 78 6.07 -7.08 11.05
CA ASP A 78 7.35 -7.79 10.97
C ASP A 78 8.20 -7.29 9.80
N ALA A 79 7.58 -7.09 8.62
CA ALA A 79 8.25 -6.51 7.46
C ALA A 79 8.74 -5.08 7.73
N LEU A 80 7.93 -4.24 8.38
CA LEU A 80 8.32 -2.88 8.78
C LEU A 80 9.48 -2.91 9.78
N GLN A 81 9.48 -3.84 10.73
CA GLN A 81 10.59 -3.98 11.68
C GLN A 81 11.88 -4.43 10.99
N ALA A 82 11.79 -5.37 10.04
CA ALA A 82 12.94 -5.82 9.26
C ALA A 82 13.50 -4.68 8.39
N TYR A 83 12.63 -3.91 7.75
CA TYR A 83 12.99 -2.74 6.95
C TYR A 83 13.65 -1.64 7.80
N GLU A 84 13.09 -1.31 8.96
CA GLU A 84 13.68 -0.31 9.85
C GLU A 84 15.10 -0.72 10.28
N LYS A 85 15.32 -2.00 10.61
CA LYS A 85 16.65 -2.52 10.97
C LYS A 85 17.66 -2.38 9.83
N SER A 86 17.25 -2.56 8.58
CA SER A 86 18.14 -2.47 7.42
C SER A 86 18.45 -1.01 7.04
N VAL A 87 17.51 -0.09 7.26
CA VAL A 87 17.64 1.31 6.84
C VAL A 87 18.24 2.21 7.92
N ARG A 88 18.02 1.93 9.21
CA ARG A 88 18.56 2.73 10.33
C ARG A 88 20.08 3.00 10.26
N PRO A 89 20.96 2.06 9.83
CA PRO A 89 22.38 2.34 9.61
C PRO A 89 22.67 3.35 8.48
N LEU A 90 21.80 3.44 7.48
CA LEU A 90 21.91 4.39 6.36
C LEU A 90 21.48 5.80 6.77
N LEU A 91 20.55 5.89 7.73
CA LEU A 91 20.02 7.15 8.24
C LEU A 91 20.91 7.79 9.30
N THR A 92 21.71 6.99 10.00
CA THR A 92 22.64 7.47 11.04
C THR A 92 23.95 7.88 10.38
N LYS A 93 24.26 9.19 10.40
CA LYS A 93 25.58 9.67 9.99
C LYS A 93 26.63 8.99 10.85
N ARG A 94 27.42 8.10 10.28
CA ARG A 94 28.60 7.54 10.93
C ARG A 94 29.59 8.68 11.10
N THR A 95 29.61 9.32 12.26
CA THR A 95 30.63 10.31 12.62
C THR A 95 31.95 9.56 12.70
N GLN A 96 32.63 9.43 11.57
CA GLN A 96 33.98 8.91 11.53
C GLN A 96 34.85 10.01 12.13
N ALA A 97 35.18 9.88 13.43
CA ALA A 97 36.16 10.75 14.06
C ALA A 97 37.42 10.70 13.20
N LYS A 98 37.85 11.86 12.70
CA LYS A 98 39.07 11.93 11.90
C LYS A 98 40.21 11.53 12.83
N ILE A 99 41.02 10.54 12.42
CA ILE A 99 42.20 10.08 13.18
C ILE A 99 43.10 11.27 13.58
N THR A 100 43.11 12.35 12.80
CA THR A 100 43.83 13.59 13.09
C THR A 100 43.39 14.31 14.37
N GLU A 101 42.15 14.17 14.83
CA GLU A 101 41.69 14.72 16.12
C GLU A 101 42.29 13.97 17.31
N PHE A 102 42.60 12.68 17.16
CA PHE A 102 43.26 11.88 18.20
C PHE A 102 44.73 12.31 18.41
N PHE A 103 45.39 12.79 17.36
CA PHE A 103 46.79 13.23 17.41
C PHE A 103 46.98 14.73 17.65
N ALA A 104 45.90 15.52 17.63
CA ALA A 104 45.96 16.98 17.84
C ALA A 104 45.94 17.39 19.32
N GLY A 105 45.68 16.46 20.24
CA GLY A 105 45.77 16.70 21.68
C GLY A 105 47.16 16.39 22.24
N LYS A 106 48.09 17.34 22.13
CA LYS A 106 49.34 17.34 22.91
C LYS A 106 49.67 18.75 23.37
#